data_AF-A0A1B0GD74-F1
#
_entry.id   AF-A0A1B0GD74-F1
#
_cell.length_a   1.000
_cell.length_b   1.000
_cell.length_c   1.000
_cell.angle_alpha   90.00
_cell.angle_beta   90.00
_cell.angle_gamma   90.00
#
_symmetry.space_group_name_H-M   'P 1'
#
loop_
_entity.id
_entity.type
_entity.pdbx_description
1 polymer ?
#
loop_
_entity_poly.entity_id
_entity_poly.type
_entity_poly.pdbx_seq_one_letter_code
_entity_poly.pdbx_strand_id
1 'polypeptide(L)'
;MLQIFKLLMLLQSLHIPLALLEQRDAIVNLPNLGLIQGKIIETAWTEREVLQFVDVKPIEPWKDVMDATIEKIACPSVVSMKSLQTLDEISDIDDWLTMTISAPNVTGKYPALVYIHGEYL
;
A
#
# COMPACT_ATOMS: atom_id res chain seq x y z
N MET A 1 -32.11 24.66 24.10
CA MET A 1 -30.65 24.86 24.24
C MET A 1 -29.89 23.61 24.69
N LEU A 2 -30.34 22.85 25.69
CA LEU A 2 -29.60 21.69 26.22
C LEU A 2 -29.49 20.49 25.25
N GLN A 3 -30.46 20.29 24.35
CA GLN A 3 -30.41 19.20 23.37
C GLN A 3 -29.40 19.42 22.24
N ILE A 4 -29.19 20.68 21.82
CA ILE A 4 -28.22 21.04 20.79
C ILE A 4 -26.79 20.81 21.29
N PHE A 5 -26.52 21.12 22.56
CA PHE A 5 -25.24 20.83 23.20
C PHE A 5 -24.93 19.34 23.31
N LYS A 6 -25.93 18.50 23.59
CA LYS A 6 -25.76 17.03 23.59
C LYS A 6 -25.49 16.48 22.19
N LEU A 7 -26.16 17.03 21.17
CA LEU A 7 -25.93 16.66 19.77
C LEU A 7 -24.53 17.07 19.28
N LEU A 8 -24.04 18.24 19.70
CA LEU A 8 -22.69 18.71 19.37
C LEU A 8 -21.61 17.86 20.06
N MET A 9 -21.83 17.47 21.32
CA MET A 9 -20.94 16.56 22.07
C MET A 9 -20.91 15.15 21.46
N LEU A 10 -22.05 14.64 21.00
CA LEU A 10 -22.15 13.35 20.30
C LEU A 10 -21.48 13.39 18.91
N LEU A 11 -21.52 14.54 18.22
CA LEU A 11 -20.80 14.73 16.96
C LEU A 11 -19.28 14.77 17.15
N GLN A 12 -18.81 15.30 18.28
CA GLN A 12 -17.39 15.30 18.65
C GLN A 12 -16.89 13.91 19.04
N SER A 13 -17.73 13.07 19.67
CA SER A 13 -17.39 11.68 19.97
C SER A 13 -17.46 10.74 18.76
N LEU A 14 -18.09 11.16 17.66
CA LEU A 14 -18.11 10.45 16.38
C LEU A 14 -16.97 10.88 15.43
N HIS A 15 -16.14 11.86 15.83
CA HIS A 15 -14.80 11.99 15.27
C HIS A 15 -13.90 10.97 15.95
N ILE A 16 -14.00 9.71 15.50
CA ILE A 16 -12.79 8.88 15.49
C ILE A 16 -11.76 9.73 14.75
N PRO A 17 -10.62 10.11 15.35
CA PRO A 17 -9.60 10.76 14.58
C PRO A 17 -9.18 9.77 13.50
N LEU A 18 -9.62 10.03 12.26
CA LEU A 18 -8.98 9.56 11.04
C LEU A 18 -7.48 9.94 11.01
N ALA A 19 -7.04 10.76 11.97
CA ALA A 19 -5.69 11.25 12.20
C ALA A 19 -4.74 10.30 12.96
N LEU A 20 -4.95 8.97 12.98
CA LEU A 20 -3.93 8.03 13.51
C LEU A 20 -3.37 7.02 12.49
N LEU A 21 -3.50 7.34 11.21
CA LEU A 21 -2.45 6.99 10.27
C LEU A 21 -2.02 8.29 9.60
N GLU A 22 -1.16 9.07 10.25
CA GLU A 22 -0.28 9.97 9.47
C GLU A 22 0.57 9.04 8.60
N GLN A 23 0.01 8.67 7.45
CA GLN A 23 0.69 7.89 6.45
C GLN A 23 1.73 8.83 5.86
N ARG A 24 2.94 8.76 6.43
CA ARG A 24 4.07 9.57 5.99
C ARG A 24 4.52 9.02 4.65
N ASP A 25 4.10 9.68 3.58
CA ASP A 25 4.50 9.32 2.24
C ASP A 25 5.94 9.78 1.96
N ALA A 26 6.65 8.99 1.16
CA ALA A 26 8.02 9.29 0.73
C ALA A 26 8.13 9.17 -0.78
N ILE A 27 8.63 10.23 -1.43
CA ILE A 27 8.98 10.21 -2.85
C ILE A 27 10.49 10.00 -2.99
N VAL A 28 10.87 8.96 -3.71
CA VAL A 28 12.26 8.55 -3.94
C VAL A 28 12.58 8.56 -5.42
N ASN A 29 13.77 9.06 -5.77
CA ASN A 29 14.31 8.92 -7.12
C ASN A 29 15.11 7.61 -7.25
N LEU A 30 14.65 6.70 -8.11
CA LEU A 30 15.34 5.47 -8.44
C LEU A 30 16.21 5.70 -9.70
N PRO A 31 17.55 5.54 -9.59
CA PRO A 31 18.44 5.77 -10.72
C PRO A 31 18.05 4.91 -11.93
N ASN A 32 17.93 5.57 -13.09
CA ASN A 32 17.55 4.98 -14.38
C ASN A 32 16.12 4.44 -14.47
N LEU A 33 15.26 4.65 -13.48
CA LEU A 33 13.86 4.20 -13.50
C LEU A 33 12.86 5.36 -13.41
N GLY A 34 12.97 6.22 -12.41
CA GLY A 34 12.03 7.33 -12.22
C GLY A 34 11.73 7.61 -10.74
N LEU A 35 10.73 8.46 -10.50
CA LEU A 35 10.28 8.81 -9.16
C LEU A 35 9.23 7.80 -8.67
N ILE A 36 9.37 7.29 -7.45
CA ILE A 36 8.40 6.38 -6.83
C ILE A 36 7.91 6.95 -5.51
N GLN A 37 6.61 6.89 -5.26
CA GLN A 37 5.97 7.24 -4.00
C GLN A 37 5.67 5.97 -3.22
N GLY A 38 6.15 5.90 -1.99
CA GLY A 38 5.85 4.83 -1.03
C GLY A 38 5.49 5.40 0.33
N LYS A 39 5.51 4.53 1.34
CA LYS A 39 5.14 4.85 2.72
C LYS A 39 6.32 4.67 3.65
N ILE A 40 6.40 5.51 4.67
CA ILE A 40 7.21 5.26 5.86
C ILE A 40 6.30 4.52 6.85
N ILE A 41 6.65 3.28 7.15
CA ILE A 41 5.94 2.46 8.13
C ILE A 41 6.84 2.15 9.31
N GLU A 42 6.23 1.89 10.46
CA GLU A 42 6.91 1.41 11.64
C GLU A 42 6.75 -0.11 11.76
N THR A 43 7.85 -0.84 11.93
CA THR A 43 7.81 -2.30 12.06
C THR A 43 7.20 -2.71 13.41
N ALA A 44 6.28 -3.67 13.40
CA ALA A 44 5.55 -4.09 14.60
C ALA A 44 6.43 -4.59 15.77
N TRP A 45 7.58 -5.22 15.48
CA TRP A 45 8.41 -5.86 16.52
C TRP A 45 9.59 -5.01 16.98
N THR A 46 10.14 -4.18 16.10
CA THR A 46 11.37 -3.41 16.40
C THR A 46 11.15 -1.92 16.49
N GLU A 47 9.92 -1.44 16.21
CA GLU A 47 9.55 -0.02 16.22
C GLU A 47 10.47 0.84 15.32
N ARG A 48 11.06 0.20 14.29
CA ARG A 48 11.93 0.86 13.32
C ARG A 48 11.12 1.40 12.16
N GLU A 49 11.45 2.61 11.74
CA GLU A 49 10.94 3.17 10.49
C GLU A 49 11.60 2.48 9.29
N VAL A 50 10.78 2.06 8.32
CA VAL A 50 11.22 1.51 7.04
C VAL A 50 10.38 2.11 5.91
N LEU A 51 10.99 2.19 4.73
CA LEU A 51 10.29 2.55 3.50
C LEU A 51 9.63 1.31 2.93
N GLN A 52 8.35 1.41 2.59
CA GLN A 52 7.55 0.36 1.98
C GLN A 52 6.94 0.85 0.66
N PHE A 53 7.08 0.02 -0.38
CA PHE A 53 6.51 0.23 -1.71
C PHE A 53 5.73 -1.04 -2.06
N VAL A 54 4.41 -0.98 -2.26
CA VAL A 54 3.56 -2.17 -2.30
C VAL A 54 3.14 -2.59 -3.73
N ASP A 55 3.13 -1.64 -4.67
CA ASP A 55 2.70 -1.87 -6.06
C ASP A 55 3.85 -1.68 -7.07
N VAL A 56 5.03 -2.22 -6.77
CA VAL A 56 6.19 -2.05 -7.66
C VAL A 56 6.06 -2.99 -8.85
N LYS A 57 5.99 -2.42 -10.06
CA LYS A 57 5.93 -3.17 -11.31
C LYS A 57 7.32 -3.33 -11.94
N PRO A 58 7.66 -4.52 -12.47
CA PRO A 58 8.89 -4.72 -13.23
C PRO A 58 8.71 -4.15 -14.65
N ILE A 59 8.88 -2.83 -14.82
CA ILE A 59 8.67 -2.14 -16.10
C ILE A 59 9.87 -1.28 -16.52
N GLU A 60 9.80 -0.80 -17.77
CA GLU A 60 10.65 0.27 -18.32
C GLU A 60 10.61 1.54 -17.47
N PRO A 61 11.62 2.42 -17.59
CA PRO A 61 11.65 3.69 -16.87
C PRO A 61 10.38 4.51 -17.13
N TRP A 62 9.88 5.18 -16.11
CA TRP A 62 8.65 5.97 -16.16
C TRP A 62 8.94 7.45 -15.96
N LYS A 63 8.06 8.29 -16.52
CA LYS A 63 8.26 9.76 -16.55
C LYS A 63 7.73 10.46 -15.31
N ASP A 64 6.58 10.02 -14.80
CA ASP A 64 5.88 10.67 -13.71
C ASP A 64 6.24 10.03 -12.35
N VAL A 65 5.47 10.28 -11.29
CA VAL A 65 5.66 9.58 -10.01
C VAL A 65 4.85 8.28 -10.04
N MET A 66 5.52 7.14 -9.91
CA MET A 66 4.85 5.84 -9.72
C MET A 66 4.27 5.80 -8.31
N ASP A 67 2.95 5.67 -8.20
CA ASP A 67 2.27 5.47 -6.91
C ASP A 67 2.36 4.01 -6.48
N ALA A 68 3.17 3.73 -5.46
CA ALA A 68 3.33 2.42 -4.84
C ALA A 68 2.84 2.41 -3.38
N THR A 69 1.85 3.24 -3.06
CA THR A 69 1.31 3.39 -1.71
C THR A 69 0.22 2.36 -1.38
N ILE A 70 -0.58 1.93 -2.36
CA ILE A 70 -1.77 1.09 -2.14
C ILE A 70 -1.60 -0.26 -2.83
N GLU A 71 -1.99 -1.34 -2.15
CA GLU A 71 -1.96 -2.68 -2.75
C GLU A 71 -3.03 -2.80 -3.84
N LYS A 72 -2.66 -3.41 -4.97
CA LYS A 72 -3.60 -3.80 -6.03
C LYS A 72 -4.16 -5.20 -5.79
N ILE A 73 -5.15 -5.55 -6.60
CA ILE A 73 -5.85 -6.83 -6.55
C ILE A 73 -4.84 -7.97 -6.77
N ALA A 74 -4.87 -8.98 -5.88
CA ALA A 74 -4.05 -10.18 -5.99
C ALA A 74 -4.54 -11.10 -7.12
N CYS A 75 -3.66 -12.02 -7.56
CA CYS A 75 -3.97 -13.01 -8.60
C CYS A 75 -5.31 -13.72 -8.35
N PRO A 76 -6.24 -13.69 -9.32
CA PRO A 76 -7.42 -14.55 -9.29
C PRO A 76 -7.02 -16.02 -9.16
N SER A 77 -7.64 -16.78 -8.24
CA SER A 77 -7.41 -18.22 -8.11
C SER A 77 -8.68 -19.00 -8.42
N VAL A 78 -8.53 -20.26 -8.88
CA VAL A 78 -9.67 -21.10 -9.31
C VAL A 78 -10.70 -21.30 -8.19
N VAL A 79 -10.28 -21.26 -6.93
CA VAL A 79 -11.15 -21.37 -5.75
C VAL A 79 -11.90 -20.06 -5.41
N SER A 80 -11.54 -18.91 -6.00
CA SER A 80 -12.19 -17.62 -5.79
C SER A 80 -13.11 -17.18 -6.94
N MET A 81 -13.41 -18.07 -7.91
CA MET A 81 -14.25 -17.79 -9.09
C MET A 81 -15.63 -17.19 -8.78
N LYS A 82 -16.24 -17.50 -7.62
CA LYS A 82 -17.53 -16.91 -7.22
C LYS A 82 -17.45 -15.42 -6.86
N SER A 83 -16.31 -14.97 -6.35
CA SER A 83 -16.04 -13.55 -6.04
C SER A 83 -15.58 -12.75 -7.26
N LEU A 84 -15.14 -13.42 -8.34
CA LEU A 84 -14.70 -12.79 -9.58
C LEU A 84 -15.85 -12.38 -10.51
N GLN A 85 -17.05 -12.96 -10.36
CA GLN A 85 -18.21 -12.62 -11.20
C GLN A 85 -18.68 -11.16 -11.04
N THR A 86 -18.36 -10.51 -9.91
CA THR A 86 -18.60 -9.08 -9.68
C THR A 86 -17.45 -8.18 -10.15
N LEU A 87 -16.31 -8.77 -10.53
CA LEU A 87 -15.10 -8.07 -10.97
C LEU A 87 -14.98 -7.97 -12.49
N ASP A 88 -15.81 -8.69 -13.25
CA ASP A 88 -15.90 -8.60 -14.73
C ASP A 88 -16.21 -7.16 -15.24
N GLU A 89 -16.67 -6.26 -14.37
CA GLU A 89 -16.85 -4.84 -14.67
C GLU A 89 -15.55 -4.01 -14.57
N ILE A 90 -14.45 -4.59 -14.06
CA ILE A 90 -13.15 -3.94 -13.88
C ILE A 90 -12.19 -4.46 -14.95
N SER A 91 -11.80 -3.61 -15.90
CA SER A 91 -11.00 -3.94 -17.09
C SER A 91 -9.56 -4.40 -16.84
N ASP A 92 -9.15 -4.59 -15.59
CA ASP A 92 -7.74 -4.67 -15.18
C ASP A 92 -7.41 -5.98 -14.44
N ILE A 93 -8.22 -7.03 -14.59
CA ILE A 93 -8.07 -8.30 -13.86
C ILE A 93 -6.75 -9.05 -14.12
N ASP A 94 -6.05 -8.74 -15.21
CA ASP A 94 -4.88 -9.47 -15.69
C ASP A 94 -3.53 -8.79 -15.35
N ASP A 95 -3.53 -7.62 -14.70
CA ASP A 95 -2.32 -6.88 -14.31
C ASP A 95 -2.05 -6.96 -12.79
N TRP A 96 -1.74 -8.18 -12.34
CA TRP A 96 -1.56 -8.57 -10.92
C TRP A 96 -0.11 -8.87 -10.54
N LEU A 97 0.83 -8.79 -11.48
CA LEU A 97 2.25 -9.09 -11.21
C LEU A 97 2.95 -7.87 -10.61
N THR A 98 2.90 -7.77 -9.28
CA THR A 98 3.49 -6.67 -8.52
C THR A 98 4.32 -7.24 -7.37
N MET A 99 5.18 -6.41 -6.77
CA MET A 99 5.95 -6.80 -5.60
C MET A 99 5.95 -5.72 -4.51
N THR A 100 5.98 -6.18 -3.27
CA THR A 100 6.20 -5.33 -2.10
C THR A 100 7.68 -5.28 -1.76
N ILE A 101 8.26 -4.09 -1.75
CA ILE A 101 9.64 -3.85 -1.35
C ILE A 101 9.65 -3.06 -0.04
N SER A 102 10.28 -3.63 0.99
CA SER A 102 10.53 -2.94 2.26
C SER A 102 12.04 -2.80 2.49
N ALA A 103 12.52 -1.58 2.72
CA ALA A 103 13.93 -1.30 2.94
C ALA A 103 14.13 -0.20 4.00
N PRO A 104 15.19 -0.27 4.82
CA PRO A 104 15.51 0.82 5.75
C PRO A 104 16.05 2.06 5.01
N ASN A 105 16.62 1.90 3.82
CA ASN A 105 17.14 2.97 2.98
C ASN A 105 17.26 2.49 1.52
N VAL A 106 17.04 3.40 0.57
CA VAL A 106 17.06 3.17 -0.90
C VAL A 106 18.43 3.33 -1.55
N THR A 107 19.41 3.90 -0.84
CA THR A 107 20.79 4.13 -1.32
C THR A 107 21.81 3.18 -0.69
N GLY A 108 21.41 2.41 0.32
CA GLY A 108 22.29 1.47 1.01
C GLY A 108 22.51 0.17 0.24
N LYS A 109 23.52 -0.60 0.66
CA LYS A 109 23.79 -1.95 0.15
C LYS A 109 23.49 -2.96 1.25
N TYR A 110 22.35 -3.64 1.13
CA TYR A 110 21.88 -4.63 2.10
C TYR A 110 21.69 -5.99 1.43
N PRO A 111 21.78 -7.11 2.17
CA PRO A 111 21.30 -8.40 1.69
C PRO A 111 19.84 -8.30 1.27
N ALA A 112 19.50 -8.82 0.10
CA ALA A 112 18.12 -8.87 -0.38
C ALA A 112 17.46 -10.19 0.06
N LEU A 113 16.29 -10.09 0.68
CA LEU A 113 15.43 -11.23 0.98
C LEU A 113 14.23 -11.19 0.02
N VAL A 114 14.05 -12.25 -0.77
CA VAL A 114 12.88 -12.40 -1.64
C VAL A 114 11.98 -13.47 -1.05
N TYR A 115 10.76 -13.07 -0.66
CA TYR A 115 9.74 -13.99 -0.17
C TYR A 115 8.74 -14.27 -1.30
N ILE A 116 8.60 -15.54 -1.66
CA ILE A 116 7.59 -16.02 -2.60
C ILE A 116 6.55 -16.75 -1.75
N HIS A 117 5.33 -16.20 -1.70
CA HIS A 117 4.27 -16.82 -0.93
C HIS A 117 3.86 -18.15 -1.59
N GLY A 118 3.48 -19.13 -0.77
CA GLY A 118 2.77 -20.32 -1.25
C GLY A 118 1.28 -20.03 -1.42
N GLU A 119 0.56 -21.00 -1.98
CA GLU A 119 -0.90 -21.06 -1.93
C GLU A 119 -1.34 -22.20 -1.00
N TYR A 120 -2.44 -21.98 -0.28
CA TYR A 120 -3.11 -23.03 0.50
C TYR A 120 -4.19 -23.65 -0.40
N LEU A 121 -4.07 -24.95 -0.69
CA LEU A 121 -5.15 -25.75 -1.28
C LEU A 121 -6.10 -26.25 -0.19
#